data_AF-A0AAV4J609-F1
#
_entry.id   AF-A0AAV4J609-F1
#
_cell.length_a   1.000
_cell.length_b   1.000
_cell.length_c   1.000
_cell.angle_alpha   90.00
_cell.angle_beta   90.00
_cell.angle_gamma   90.00
#
_symmetry.space_group_name_H-M   'P 1'
#
loop_
_entity.id
_entity.type
_entity.pdbx_description
1 polymer ?
#
loop_
_entity_poly.entity_id
_entity_poly.type
_entity_poly.pdbx_seq_one_letter_code
_entity_poly.pdbx_strand_id
1 'polypeptide(L)'
;MWCYRKALRTCWEEHKINEGVLQAAHVTERLLDQLIKRKLHYAGQVIRGSSGHLLHLALEGRIKGRRGRGRPKRSWTDDIKQWTHYRTYGEIKWKADSREELGVMVVNLRTEEGT
;
A
#
# COMPACT_ATOMS: atom_id res chain seq x y z
N MET A 1 -2.21 -10.92 14.49
CA MET A 1 -2.89 -12.03 15.21
C MET A 1 -3.30 -11.68 16.64
N TRP A 2 -2.44 -11.05 17.45
CA TRP A 2 -2.73 -10.76 18.86
C TRP A 2 -4.04 -9.99 19.11
N CYS A 3 -4.32 -8.92 18.35
CA CYS A 3 -5.56 -8.15 18.49
C CYS A 3 -6.81 -9.02 18.29
N TYR A 4 -6.83 -9.89 17.27
CA TYR A 4 -7.95 -10.79 17.00
C TYR A 4 -8.13 -11.84 18.09
N ARG A 5 -7.03 -12.45 18.57
CA ARG A 5 -7.09 -13.41 19.68
C ARG A 5 -7.61 -12.77 20.97
N LYS A 6 -7.22 -11.53 21.25
CA LYS A 6 -7.74 -10.77 22.40
C LYS A 6 -9.23 -10.44 22.25
N ALA A 7 -9.66 -9.98 21.06
CA ALA A 7 -11.06 -9.66 20.79
C ALA A 7 -11.97 -10.90 20.90
N LEU A 8 -11.49 -12.04 20.40
CA LEU A 8 -12.18 -13.34 20.44
C LEU A 8 -11.98 -14.10 21.76
N ARG A 9 -11.21 -13.54 22.72
CA ARG A 9 -10.84 -14.18 24.00
C ARG A 9 -10.29 -15.60 23.84
N THR A 10 -9.50 -15.83 22.79
CA THR A 10 -8.94 -17.15 22.50
C THR A 10 -7.87 -17.49 23.53
N CYS A 11 -8.06 -18.59 24.27
CA CYS A 11 -7.02 -19.08 25.16
C CYS A 11 -5.85 -19.66 24.36
N TRP A 12 -4.64 -19.59 24.92
CA TRP A 12 -3.46 -20.21 24.30
C TRP A 12 -3.55 -21.74 24.29
N GLU A 13 -4.26 -22.33 25.27
CA GLU A 13 -4.52 -23.78 25.41
C GLU A 13 -5.38 -24.34 24.28
N GLU A 14 -6.16 -23.51 23.59
CA GLU A 14 -6.98 -23.95 22.46
C GLU A 14 -6.15 -24.29 21.22
N HIS A 15 -4.86 -23.93 21.20
CA HIS A 15 -3.92 -24.16 20.08
C HIS A 15 -4.49 -23.82 18.69
N LYS A 16 -5.41 -22.86 18.61
CA LYS A 16 -6.08 -22.51 17.34
C LYS A 16 -5.08 -21.96 16.34
N ILE A 17 -5.08 -22.55 15.14
CA ILE A 17 -4.33 -22.07 13.97
C ILE A 17 -4.75 -20.65 13.59
N ASN A 18 -3.83 -19.90 12.99
CA ASN A 18 -4.06 -18.50 12.66
C ASN A 18 -5.23 -18.29 11.70
N GLU A 19 -5.41 -19.18 10.73
CA GLU A 19 -6.51 -19.14 9.77
C GLU A 19 -7.87 -19.29 10.47
N GLY A 20 -8.00 -20.24 11.39
CA GLY A 20 -9.22 -20.44 12.17
C GLY A 20 -9.59 -19.22 13.04
N VAL A 21 -8.60 -18.51 13.57
CA VAL A 21 -8.82 -17.25 14.30
C VAL A 21 -9.32 -16.14 13.37
N LEU A 22 -8.80 -16.06 12.14
CA LEU A 22 -9.26 -15.07 11.15
C LEU A 22 -10.68 -15.39 10.65
N GLN A 23 -10.99 -16.67 10.43
CA GLN A 23 -12.33 -17.13 10.06
C GLN A 23 -13.35 -16.80 11.16
N ALA A 24 -13.02 -17.09 12.43
CA ALA A 24 -13.88 -16.78 13.58
C ALA A 24 -14.08 -15.26 13.78
N ALA A 25 -13.10 -14.44 13.41
CA ALA A 25 -13.22 -12.98 13.41
C ALA A 25 -13.95 -12.43 12.17
N HIS A 26 -14.38 -13.30 11.24
CA HIS A 26 -14.98 -12.94 9.96
C HIS A 26 -14.14 -11.92 9.16
N VAL A 27 -12.81 -12.01 9.25
CA VAL A 27 -11.89 -11.09 8.56
C VAL A 27 -11.72 -11.57 7.13
N THR A 28 -12.43 -10.93 6.21
CA THR A 28 -12.36 -11.21 4.76
C THR A 28 -11.24 -10.42 4.07
N GLU A 29 -10.95 -9.21 4.55
CA GLU A 29 -9.83 -8.40 4.07
C GLU A 29 -9.02 -7.83 5.23
N ARG A 30 -7.69 -7.87 5.11
CA ARG A 30 -6.83 -7.22 6.11
C ARG A 30 -6.93 -5.71 5.94
N LEU A 31 -7.01 -4.99 7.06
CA LEU A 31 -7.04 -3.53 7.09
C LEU A 31 -5.86 -2.90 6.32
N LEU A 32 -4.68 -3.53 6.43
CA LEU A 32 -3.48 -3.06 5.77
C LEU A 32 -3.64 -3.06 4.24
N ASP A 33 -4.19 -4.14 3.68
CA ASP A 33 -4.43 -4.27 2.23
C ASP A 33 -5.43 -3.23 1.75
N GLN A 34 -6.49 -2.99 2.52
CA GLN A 34 -7.47 -1.92 2.25
C GLN A 34 -6.80 -0.54 2.23
N LEU A 35 -5.92 -0.26 3.20
CA LEU A 35 -5.20 1.00 3.29
C LEU A 35 -4.23 1.18 2.11
N ILE A 36 -3.50 0.13 1.73
CA ILE A 36 -2.59 0.14 0.59
C ILE A 36 -3.36 0.44 -0.70
N LYS A 37 -4.48 -0.25 -0.95
CA LYS A 37 -5.33 -0.01 -2.13
C LYS A 37 -5.80 1.44 -2.20
N ARG A 38 -6.31 1.98 -1.08
CA ARG A 38 -6.77 3.37 -1.01
C ARG A 38 -5.64 4.36 -1.26
N LYS A 39 -4.47 4.12 -0.67
CA LYS A 39 -3.28 4.94 -0.91
C LYS A 39 -2.87 4.90 -2.38
N LEU A 40 -2.83 3.74 -3.02
CA LEU A 40 -2.44 3.63 -4.43
C LEU A 40 -3.44 4.28 -5.38
N HIS A 41 -4.74 4.11 -5.10
CA HIS A 41 -5.78 4.78 -5.88
C HIS A 41 -5.64 6.30 -5.82
N TYR A 42 -5.40 6.83 -4.62
CA TYR A 42 -5.18 8.26 -4.41
C TYR A 42 -3.87 8.74 -5.06
N ALA A 43 -2.80 7.94 -5.00
CA ALA A 43 -1.55 8.25 -5.70
C ALA A 43 -1.77 8.40 -7.21
N GLY A 44 -2.53 7.48 -7.82
CA GLY A 44 -2.88 7.58 -9.24
C GLY A 44 -3.66 8.85 -9.58
N GLN A 45 -4.60 9.26 -8.71
CA GLN A 45 -5.32 10.53 -8.87
C GLN A 45 -4.39 11.75 -8.81
N VAL A 46 -3.41 11.73 -7.91
CA VAL A 46 -2.39 12.78 -7.78
C VAL A 46 -1.46 12.84 -8.99
N ILE A 47 -1.00 11.69 -9.48
CA ILE A 47 -0.12 11.58 -10.65
C ILE A 47 -0.80 12.18 -11.89
N ARG A 48 -2.09 11.90 -12.09
CA ARG A 48 -2.90 12.45 -13.20
C ARG A 48 -3.26 13.93 -13.04
N GLY A 49 -2.88 14.58 -11.94
CA GLY A 49 -3.18 16.00 -11.70
C GLY A 49 -4.63 16.29 -11.26
N SER A 50 -5.48 15.27 -11.17
CA SER A 50 -6.90 15.42 -10.81
C SER A 50 -7.16 15.88 -9.36
N SER A 51 -6.17 15.77 -8.48
CA SER A 51 -6.26 16.22 -7.07
C SER A 51 -5.68 17.61 -6.82
N GLY A 52 -5.21 18.30 -7.86
CA GLY A 52 -4.70 19.67 -7.79
C GLY A 52 -3.18 19.78 -7.89
N HIS A 53 -2.73 20.95 -8.36
CA HIS A 53 -1.33 21.23 -8.69
C HIS A 53 -0.37 21.07 -7.51
N LEU A 54 -0.79 21.50 -6.30
CA LEU A 54 0.05 21.44 -5.11
C LEU A 54 0.44 20.00 -4.74
N LEU A 55 -0.53 19.08 -4.79
CA LEU A 55 -0.28 17.68 -4.43
C LEU A 55 0.60 16.99 -5.48
N HIS A 56 0.38 17.30 -6.75
CA HIS A 56 1.24 16.83 -7.83
C HIS A 56 2.68 17.33 -7.65
N LEU A 57 2.86 18.61 -7.32
CA LEU A 57 4.16 19.21 -7.03
C LEU A 57 4.78 18.68 -5.72
N ALA A 58 3.99 18.32 -4.72
CA ALA A 58 4.50 17.68 -3.51
C ALA A 58 5.03 16.26 -3.78
N LEU A 59 4.43 15.55 -4.73
CA LEU A 59 4.83 14.19 -5.11
C LEU A 59 6.04 14.18 -6.07
N GLU A 60 6.01 15.02 -7.11
CA GLU A 60 7.04 15.03 -8.18
C GLU A 60 8.09 16.13 -8.01
N GLY A 61 7.77 17.18 -7.26
CA GLY A 61 8.61 18.35 -7.11
C GLY A 61 9.94 18.02 -6.44
N ARG A 62 11.02 18.52 -7.04
CA ARG A 62 12.35 18.46 -6.45
C ARG A 62 12.68 19.82 -5.84
N ILE A 63 12.95 19.81 -4.54
CA ILE A 63 13.42 21.01 -3.84
C ILE A 63 14.90 21.20 -4.20
N LYS A 64 15.28 22.43 -4.56
CA LYS A 64 16.66 22.80 -4.83
C LYS A 64 17.49 22.64 -3.54
N GLY A 65 18.52 21.80 -3.59
CA GLY A 65 19.41 21.54 -2.46
C GLY A 65 19.74 20.06 -2.30
N ARG A 66 20.59 19.74 -1.31
CA ARG A 66 20.89 18.36 -0.92
C ARG A 66 20.14 18.02 0.37
N ARG A 67 19.63 16.79 0.48
CA ARG A 67 19.10 16.28 1.74
C ARG A 67 20.24 16.19 2.75
N GLY A 68 19.92 16.47 4.02
CA GLY A 68 20.89 16.37 5.12
C GLY A 68 21.48 14.96 5.23
N ARG A 69 22.65 14.86 5.88
CA ARG A 69 23.35 13.59 6.09
C ARG A 69 22.55 12.71 7.07
N GLY A 70 22.32 11.44 6.73
CA GLY A 70 21.53 10.50 7.53
C GLY A 70 20.68 9.53 6.68
N ARG A 71 19.89 8.67 7.34
CA ARG A 71 18.96 7.77 6.64
C ARG A 71 17.81 8.57 6.01
N PRO A 72 17.56 8.45 4.70
CA PRO A 72 16.42 9.09 4.07
C PRO A 72 15.11 8.65 4.71
N LYS A 73 14.21 9.60 4.96
CA LYS A 73 12.83 9.26 5.33
C LYS A 73 12.16 8.56 4.16
N ARG A 74 11.38 7.54 4.49
CA ARG A 74 10.59 6.77 3.53
C ARG A 74 9.53 7.69 2.93
N SER A 75 9.55 7.82 1.61
CA SER A 75 8.60 8.64 0.86
C SER A 75 7.41 7.80 0.39
N TRP A 76 6.33 8.47 0.00
CA TRP A 76 5.19 7.79 -0.62
C TRP A 76 5.59 7.09 -1.92
N THR A 77 6.54 7.64 -2.68
CA THR A 77 7.07 6.97 -3.88
C THR A 77 7.85 5.70 -3.56
N ASP A 78 8.49 5.62 -2.39
CA ASP A 78 9.18 4.39 -1.94
C ASP A 78 8.16 3.33 -1.51
N ASP A 79 7.07 3.74 -0.85
CA ASP A 79 5.95 2.86 -0.52
C ASP A 79 5.34 2.23 -1.78
N ILE A 80 5.02 3.07 -2.77
CA ILE A 80 4.40 2.61 -4.02
C ILE A 80 5.30 1.60 -4.72
N LYS A 81 6.60 1.92 -4.88
CA LYS A 81 7.57 0.98 -5.46
C LYS A 81 7.66 -0.33 -4.70
N GLN A 82 7.63 -0.27 -3.37
CA GLN A 82 7.69 -1.48 -2.56
C GLN A 82 6.44 -2.34 -2.73
N TRP A 83 5.25 -1.75 -2.77
CA TRP A 83 4.01 -2.49 -2.92
C TRP A 83 3.84 -3.05 -4.32
N THR A 84 4.16 -2.27 -5.35
CA THR A 84 3.92 -2.64 -6.74
C THR A 84 5.08 -3.41 -7.36
N HIS A 85 6.17 -3.62 -6.60
CA HIS A 85 7.40 -4.28 -7.03
C HIS A 85 8.06 -3.69 -8.30
N TYR A 86 7.71 -2.45 -8.67
CA TYR A 86 8.30 -1.76 -9.82
C TYR A 86 9.66 -1.16 -9.45
N ARG A 87 10.61 -1.21 -10.39
CA ARG A 87 11.97 -0.74 -10.15
C ARG A 87 12.06 0.78 -10.21
N THR A 88 11.29 1.39 -11.11
CA THR A 88 11.37 2.83 -11.37
C THR A 88 10.04 3.54 -11.15
N TYR A 89 10.11 4.81 -10.76
CA TYR A 89 8.92 5.66 -10.64
C TYR A 89 8.32 5.98 -12.02
N GLY A 90 9.14 5.97 -13.07
CA GLY A 90 8.68 6.15 -14.44
C GLY A 90 7.66 5.08 -14.83
N GLU A 91 7.98 3.80 -14.65
CA GLU A 91 7.05 2.68 -14.91
C GLU A 91 5.71 2.85 -14.19
N ILE A 92 5.75 3.26 -12.93
CA ILE A 92 4.54 3.54 -12.14
C ILE A 92 3.75 4.69 -12.75
N LYS A 93 4.41 5.77 -13.17
CA LYS A 93 3.77 6.93 -13.75
C LYS A 93 3.08 6.61 -15.07
N TRP A 94 3.76 5.89 -15.98
CA TRP A 94 3.18 5.44 -17.24
C TRP A 94 1.92 4.61 -17.01
N LYS A 95 1.97 3.65 -16.07
CA LYS A 95 0.80 2.81 -15.73
C LYS A 95 -0.29 3.53 -14.96
N ALA A 96 0.07 4.55 -14.19
CA ALA A 96 -0.90 5.35 -13.44
C ALA A 96 -1.69 6.31 -14.32
N ASP A 97 -1.27 6.54 -15.56
CA ASP A 97 -1.97 7.44 -16.49
C ASP A 97 -3.31 6.83 -16.95
N SER A 98 -3.34 5.51 -17.17
CA SER A 98 -4.58 4.76 -17.40
C SER A 98 -5.25 4.34 -16.09
N ARG A 99 -6.55 4.62 -15.97
CA ARG A 99 -7.36 4.19 -14.81
C ARG A 99 -7.46 2.67 -14.72
N GLU A 100 -7.47 1.99 -15.86
CA GLU A 100 -7.55 0.53 -15.96
C GLU A 100 -6.25 -0.12 -15.49
N GLU A 101 -5.11 0.40 -15.94
CA GLU A 101 -3.79 -0.11 -15.55
C GLU A 101 -3.49 0.14 -14.07
N LEU A 102 -3.95 1.26 -13.51
CA LEU A 102 -3.94 1.50 -12.06
C LEU A 102 -4.77 0.44 -11.32
N GLY A 103 -5.94 0.08 -11.87
CA GLY A 103 -6.80 -0.97 -11.34
C GLY A 103 -6.08 -2.32 -11.31
N VAL A 104 -5.45 -2.70 -12.42
CA VAL A 104 -4.66 -3.93 -12.54
C VAL A 104 -3.49 -3.95 -11.55
N MET A 105 -2.75 -2.84 -11.45
CA MET A 105 -1.65 -2.70 -10.50
C MET A 105 -2.11 -2.88 -9.04
N VAL A 106 -3.26 -2.32 -8.68
CA VAL A 106 -3.83 -2.43 -7.33
C VAL A 106 -4.36 -3.84 -7.04
N VAL A 107 -4.88 -4.53 -8.07
CA VAL A 107 -5.36 -5.92 -7.96
C VAL A 107 -4.19 -6.90 -7.79
N ASN A 108 -3.09 -6.71 -8.52
CA ASN A 108 -1.92 -7.60 -8.49
C ASN A 108 -1.21 -7.68 -7.12
N LEU A 109 -1.46 -6.70 -6.24
CA LEU A 109 -0.99 -6.73 -4.84
C LEU A 109 -1.55 -7.91 -4.03
N ARG A 110 -2.68 -8.47 -4.47
CA ARG A 110 -3.34 -9.61 -3.79
C ARG A 110 -2.73 -10.96 -4.16
N THR A 111 -2.06 -11.07 -5.30
CA THR A 111 -1.76 -12.37 -5.92
C THR A 111 -0.42 -12.96 -5.46
N GLU A 112 0.49 -12.15 -4.92
CA GLU A 112 1.88 -12.57 -4.64
C GLU A 112 2.21 -12.85 -3.17
N GLU A 113 1.26 -12.68 -2.22
CA GLU A 113 1.42 -13.18 -0.83
C GLU A 113 1.05 -14.67 -0.67
N GLY A 114 0.85 -15.38 -1.78
CA GLY A 114 0.38 -16.77 -1.84
C GLY A 114 1.39 -17.75 -2.44
N THR A 115 2.64 -17.76 -1.98
CA THR A 115 3.59 -18.88 -2.11
C THR A 115 4.58 -18.87 -0.96
#